data_AF-A0A6P1FAN1-F1
#
_entry.id   AF-A0A6P1FAN1-F1
#
_cell.length_a   1.000
_cell.length_b   1.000
_cell.length_c   1.000
_cell.angle_alpha   90.00
_cell.angle_beta   90.00
_cell.angle_gamma   90.00
#
_symmetry.space_group_name_H-M   'P 1'
#
loop_
_entity.id
_entity.type
_entity.pdbx_description
1 polymer ?
#
loop_
_entity_poly.entity_id
_entity_poly.type
_entity_poly.pdbx_seq_one_letter_code
_entity_poly.pdbx_strand_id
1 'polypeptide(L)'
;MSEDKKHELIHREILAAYITVLDQPEKLLEACLNAVGGMVDARLAVEKAFGFSTVAADAVLSMQIQRFTPLERNRIQDELAALDASLA
;
A
#
# COMPACT_ATOMS: atom_id res chain seq x y z
N MET A 1 24.25 -0.20 -2.66
CA MET A 1 23.29 -1.20 -2.14
C MET A 1 23.06 -2.24 -3.23
N SER A 2 22.86 -3.52 -2.90
CA SER A 2 22.51 -4.53 -3.91
C SER A 2 21.09 -4.28 -4.45
N GLU A 3 20.83 -4.70 -5.68
CA GLU A 3 19.49 -4.62 -6.27
C GLU A 3 18.46 -5.39 -5.43
N ASP A 4 18.85 -6.53 -4.85
CA ASP A 4 17.97 -7.33 -3.98
C ASP A 4 17.46 -6.53 -2.77
N LYS A 5 18.36 -5.81 -2.11
CA LYS A 5 18.00 -4.97 -0.95
C LYS A 5 17.06 -3.83 -1.34
N LYS A 6 17.17 -3.31 -2.57
CA LYS A 6 16.27 -2.27 -3.08
C LYS A 6 14.87 -2.85 -3.35
N HIS A 7 14.79 -4.06 -3.91
CA HIS A 7 13.51 -4.74 -4.13
C HIS A 7 12.81 -5.05 -2.80
N GLU A 8 13.55 -5.52 -1.80
CA GLU A 8 13.01 -5.78 -0.44
C GLU A 8 12.47 -4.50 0.22
N LEU A 9 13.17 -3.37 0.10
CA LEU A 9 12.70 -2.10 0.64
C LEU A 9 11.42 -1.60 -0.02
N ILE A 10 11.31 -1.73 -1.35
CA ILE A 10 10.09 -1.37 -2.09
C ILE A 10 8.94 -2.32 -1.70
N HIS A 11 9.21 -3.61 -1.58
CA HIS A 11 8.19 -4.58 -1.19
C HIS A 11 7.66 -4.29 0.21
N ARG A 12 8.55 -4.00 1.16
CA ARG A 12 8.22 -3.59 2.52
C ARG A 12 7.34 -2.34 2.53
N GLU A 13 7.69 -1.35 1.73
CA GLU A 13 6.92 -0.11 1.60
C GLU A 13 5.48 -0.38 1.13
N ILE A 14 5.31 -1.24 0.12
CA ILE A 14 3.99 -1.62 -0.40
C ILE A 14 3.17 -2.35 0.67
N LEU A 15 3.76 -3.32 1.38
CA LEU A 15 3.04 -4.07 2.42
C LEU A 15 2.61 -3.15 3.57
N ALA A 16 3.47 -2.21 3.97
CA ALA A 16 3.13 -1.21 4.98
C ALA A 16 2.00 -0.26 4.52
N ALA A 17 2.01 0.14 3.25
CA ALA A 17 0.93 0.93 2.66
C ALA A 17 -0.40 0.16 2.65
N TYR A 18 -0.38 -1.14 2.33
CA TYR A 18 -1.56 -2.00 2.42
C TYR A 18 -2.14 -2.02 3.84
N ILE A 19 -1.33 -2.30 4.87
CA ILE A 19 -1.84 -2.30 6.25
C ILE A 19 -2.46 -0.95 6.61
N THR A 20 -1.80 0.15 6.24
CA THR A 20 -2.28 1.51 6.54
C THR A 20 -3.66 1.78 5.93
N VAL A 21 -3.91 1.36 4.68
CA VAL A 21 -5.23 1.57 4.04
C VAL A 21 -6.28 0.56 4.48
N LEU A 22 -5.86 -0.66 4.83
CA LEU A 22 -6.75 -1.69 5.39
C LEU A 22 -7.30 -1.26 6.76
N ASP A 23 -6.54 -0.45 7.51
CA ASP A 23 -6.97 0.12 8.79
C ASP A 23 -7.92 1.33 8.64
N GLN A 24 -7.95 1.95 7.45
CA GLN A 24 -8.76 3.13 7.15
C GLN A 24 -9.40 3.04 5.74
N PRO A 25 -10.22 2.01 5.47
CA PRO A 25 -10.78 1.78 4.14
C PRO A 25 -11.65 2.93 3.64
N GLU A 26 -12.38 3.59 4.54
CA GLU A 26 -13.25 4.72 4.22
C GLU A 26 -12.44 5.91 3.71
N LYS A 27 -11.27 6.16 4.30
CA LYS A 27 -10.36 7.24 3.87
C LYS A 27 -9.80 6.97 2.47
N LEU A 28 -9.50 5.72 2.15
CA LEU A 28 -9.06 5.33 0.80
C LEU A 28 -10.18 5.57 -0.22
N LEU A 29 -11.41 5.15 0.10
CA LEU A 29 -12.57 5.38 -0.76
C LEU A 29 -12.83 6.88 -0.95
N GLU A 30 -12.76 7.67 0.11
CA GLU A 30 -12.92 9.13 0.04
C GLU A 30 -11.85 9.79 -0.84
N ALA A 31 -10.58 9.38 -0.73
CA ALA A 31 -9.52 9.88 -1.59
C ALA A 31 -9.81 9.58 -3.07
N CYS A 32 -10.28 8.37 -3.38
CA CYS A 32 -10.67 7.98 -4.74
C CYS A 32 -11.90 8.74 -5.25
N LEU A 33 -12.92 8.94 -4.41
CA LEU A 33 -14.14 9.67 -4.78
C LEU A 33 -13.88 11.15 -5.09
N ASN A 34 -12.90 11.75 -4.41
CA ASN A 34 -12.51 13.14 -4.61
C ASN A 34 -11.54 13.33 -5.79
N ALA A 35 -11.08 12.26 -6.43
CA ALA A 35 -10.26 12.35 -7.63
C ALA A 35 -11.16 12.70 -8.84
N VAL A 36 -11.03 13.94 -9.33
CA VAL A 36 -11.91 14.48 -10.38
C VAL A 36 -11.60 13.91 -11.77
N GLY A 37 -10.39 13.38 -11.97
CA GLY A 37 -9.96 12.85 -13.27
C GLY A 37 -9.65 11.35 -13.24
N GLY A 38 -8.67 10.96 -14.07
CA GLY A 38 -8.37 9.55 -14.35
C GLY A 38 -7.46 8.89 -13.33
N MET A 39 -6.80 7.80 -13.75
CA MET A 39 -5.87 7.03 -12.92
C MET A 39 -4.77 7.88 -12.27
N VAL A 40 -4.27 8.91 -12.98
CA VAL A 40 -3.23 9.81 -12.46
C VAL A 40 -3.75 10.63 -11.28
N ASP A 41 -4.98 11.16 -11.36
CA ASP A 41 -5.56 11.97 -10.30
C ASP A 41 -5.91 11.13 -9.07
N ALA A 42 -6.38 9.89 -9.29
CA ALA A 42 -6.61 8.93 -8.20
C ALA A 42 -5.31 8.62 -7.46
N ARG A 43 -4.21 8.39 -8.19
CA ARG A 43 -2.88 8.17 -7.58
C ARG A 43 -2.44 9.37 -6.76
N LEU A 44 -2.50 10.57 -7.31
CA LEU A 44 -2.11 11.79 -6.59
C LEU A 44 -2.98 12.03 -5.35
N ALA A 45 -4.28 11.71 -5.41
CA ALA A 45 -5.16 11.79 -4.26
C ALA A 45 -4.76 10.82 -3.14
N VAL A 46 -4.43 9.57 -3.49
CA VAL A 46 -3.97 8.55 -2.53
C VAL A 46 -2.60 8.92 -1.94
N GLU A 47 -1.64 9.35 -2.78
CA GLU A 47 -0.33 9.85 -2.33
C GLU A 47 -0.51 10.96 -1.30
N LYS A 48 -1.36 11.96 -1.58
CA LYS A 48 -1.63 13.07 -0.67
C LYS A 48 -2.34 12.65 0.61
N ALA A 49 -3.34 11.77 0.51
CA ALA A 49 -4.16 11.39 1.66
C ALA A 49 -3.38 10.56 2.69
N PHE A 50 -2.42 9.76 2.24
CA PHE A 50 -1.68 8.81 3.09
C PHE A 50 -0.18 9.10 3.21
N GLY A 51 0.36 10.03 2.43
CA GLY A 51 1.81 10.32 2.42
C GLY A 51 2.64 9.21 1.76
N PHE A 52 2.05 8.47 0.83
CA PHE A 52 2.71 7.36 0.14
C PHE A 52 3.59 7.84 -1.01
N SER A 53 4.59 7.03 -1.37
CA SER A 53 5.26 7.16 -2.67
C SER A 53 4.32 6.76 -3.81
N THR A 54 4.72 7.11 -5.03
CA THR A 54 4.04 6.71 -6.26
C THR A 54 3.91 5.20 -6.38
N VAL A 55 4.96 4.44 -6.07
CA VAL A 55 4.92 2.98 -6.19
C VAL A 55 3.93 2.36 -5.20
N ALA A 56 3.93 2.84 -3.96
CA ALA A 56 2.98 2.38 -2.95
C ALA A 56 1.54 2.78 -3.27
N ALA A 57 1.30 4.01 -3.76
CA ALA A 57 -0.03 4.45 -4.17
C ALA A 57 -0.58 3.65 -5.35
N ASP A 58 0.24 3.36 -6.37
CA ASP A 58 -0.13 2.52 -7.50
C ASP A 58 -0.47 1.08 -7.07
N ALA A 59 0.32 0.52 -6.16
CA ALA A 59 0.07 -0.80 -5.60
C ALA A 59 -1.27 -0.84 -4.83
N VAL A 60 -1.54 0.17 -4.00
CA VAL A 60 -2.81 0.33 -3.26
C VAL A 60 -4.00 0.43 -4.22
N LEU A 61 -3.90 1.23 -5.29
CA LEU A 61 -4.97 1.36 -6.28
C LEU A 61 -5.21 0.09 -7.10
N SER A 62 -4.17 -0.75 -7.25
CA SER A 62 -4.25 -2.05 -7.91
C SER A 62 -4.69 -3.19 -6.98
N MET A 63 -4.96 -2.88 -5.71
CA MET A 63 -5.28 -3.87 -4.69
C MET A 63 -6.65 -4.51 -4.94
N GLN A 64 -6.71 -5.84 -4.86
CA GLN A 64 -7.98 -6.56 -4.97
C GLN A 64 -8.78 -6.46 -3.66
N ILE A 65 -10.10 -6.26 -3.76
CA ILE A 65 -11.02 -6.14 -2.61
C ILE A 65 -10.94 -7.32 -1.63
N GLN A 66 -10.59 -8.53 -2.09
CA GLN A 66 -10.41 -9.69 -1.21
C GLN A 66 -9.32 -9.51 -0.15
N ARG A 67 -8.37 -8.59 -0.35
CA ARG A 67 -7.31 -8.29 0.63
C ARG A 67 -7.82 -7.61 1.91
N PHE A 68 -9.06 -7.10 1.90
CA PHE A 68 -9.72 -6.58 3.10
C PHE A 68 -10.25 -7.68 4.04
N THR A 69 -10.23 -8.95 3.61
CA THR A 69 -10.61 -10.06 4.49
C THR A 69 -9.61 -10.23 5.63
N PRO A 70 -10.05 -10.67 6.84
CA PRO A 70 -9.14 -10.87 7.97
C PRO A 70 -7.98 -11.83 7.66
N LEU A 71 -8.24 -12.88 6.87
CA LEU A 71 -7.22 -13.85 6.47
C LEU A 71 -6.09 -13.20 5.66
N GLU A 72 -6.45 -12.47 4.60
CA GLU A 72 -5.45 -11.80 3.76
C GLU A 72 -4.74 -10.66 4.51
N ARG A 73 -5.45 -9.93 5.37
CA ARG A 73 -4.83 -8.91 6.23
C ARG A 73 -3.75 -9.52 7.13
N ASN A 74 -4.06 -10.62 7.81
CA ASN A 74 -3.07 -11.32 8.65
C ASN A 74 -1.88 -11.80 7.82
N ARG A 75 -2.11 -12.35 6.63
CA ARG A 75 -1.04 -12.79 5.72
C ARG A 75 -0.09 -11.64 5.34
N ILE A 76 -0.64 -10.46 5.05
CA ILE A 76 0.15 -9.25 4.74
C ILE A 76 0.96 -8.79 5.97
N GLN A 77 0.38 -8.85 7.17
CA GLN A 77 1.07 -8.50 8.42
C GLN A 77 2.23 -9.45 8.71
N ASP A 78 2.01 -10.76 8.57
CA ASP A 78 3.05 -11.78 8.77
C ASP A 78 4.21 -11.61 7.77
N GLU A 79 3.87 -11.33 6.51
CA GLU A 79 4.86 -11.09 5.46
C GLU A 79 5.70 -9.82 5.72
N LEU A 80 5.06 -8.73 6.15
CA LEU A 80 5.76 -7.50 6.53
C LEU A 80 6.67 -7.73 7.75
N ALA A 81 6.21 -8.47 8.76
CA ALA A 81 7.01 -8.77 9.95
C ALA A 81 8.24 -9.62 9.61
N ALA A 82 8.09 -10.61 8.72
CA ALA A 82 9.21 -11.42 8.25
C ALA A 82 10.25 -10.59 7.48
N LEU A 83 9.77 -9.67 6.63
CA LEU A 83 10.64 -8.78 5.86
C LEU A 83 11.37 -7.77 6.75
N ASP A 84 10.70 -7.22 7.76
CA ASP A 84 11.28 -6.35 8.77
C ASP A 84 12.41 -7.04 9.55
N ALA A 85 12.21 -8.30 9.91
CA ALA A 85 13.25 -9.09 10.58
C ALA A 85 14.46 -9.39 9.68
N SER A 86 14.25 -9.55 8.37
CA SER A 86 15.33 -9.79 7.40
C SER A 86 16.15 -8.54 7.06
N LEU A 87 15.55 -7.36 7.19
CA LEU A 87 16.18 -6.07 6.85
C LEU A 87 16.92 -5.41 8.03
N ALA A 88 16.67 -5.88 9.25
CA ALA A 88 17.34 -5.45 10.49
C ALA A 88 18.79 -5.94 10.57
#